data_AF-A0A845LIE3-F1
#
_entry.id   AF-A0A845LIE3-F1
#
_cell.length_a   1.000
_cell.length_b   1.000
_cell.length_c   1.000
_cell.angle_alpha   90.00
_cell.angle_beta   90.00
_cell.angle_gamma   90.00
#
_symmetry.space_group_name_H-M   'P 1'
#
loop_
_entity.id
_entity.type
_entity.pdbx_description
1 polymer ?
#
loop_
_entity_poly.entity_id
_entity_poly.type
_entity_poly.pdbx_seq_one_letter_code
_entity_poly.pdbx_strand_id
1 'polypeptide(L)'
;MKKIAIYSIVGVAVLAIGFAAAFFLFSGKAEAKKVKTYNYDMGVFSTNIGGTKNFFKGNIIIASTDKKAEKVFTEKNAEIRDIILEIIIQQKPEDMVNPGGMNSIKKDIINKIKTRIGIDSIENIYFTDYIVQ
;
A
#
# COMPACT_ATOMS: atom_id res chain seq x y z
N MET A 1 -31.25 -7.81 53.51
CA MET A 1 -30.36 -6.72 53.03
C MET A 1 -29.12 -7.22 52.28
N LYS A 2 -28.33 -8.18 52.79
CA LYS A 2 -27.11 -8.68 52.12
C LYS A 2 -27.32 -9.22 50.69
N LYS A 3 -28.41 -9.96 50.43
CA LYS A 3 -28.72 -10.51 49.09
C LYS A 3 -29.04 -9.43 48.06
N ILE A 4 -29.73 -8.36 48.46
CA ILE A 4 -30.08 -7.24 47.58
C ILE A 4 -28.81 -6.48 47.15
N ALA A 5 -27.88 -6.26 48.08
CA ALA A 5 -26.59 -5.66 47.75
C ALA A 5 -25.76 -6.52 46.77
N ILE A 6 -25.78 -7.85 46.92
CA ILE A 6 -25.09 -8.78 46.01
C ILE A 6 -25.70 -8.71 44.60
N TYR A 7 -27.03 -8.72 44.47
CA TYR A 7 -27.68 -8.62 43.17
C TYR A 7 -27.43 -7.28 42.47
N SER A 8 -27.34 -6.18 43.23
CA SER A 8 -26.95 -4.88 42.67
C SER A 8 -25.52 -4.86 42.13
N ILE A 9 -24.57 -5.48 42.84
CA ILE A 9 -23.17 -5.57 42.39
C ILE A 9 -23.05 -6.42 41.13
N VAL A 10 -23.76 -7.55 41.08
CA VAL A 10 -23.79 -8.43 39.89
C VAL A 10 -24.42 -7.71 38.71
N GLY A 11 -25.51 -6.96 38.92
CA GLY A 11 -26.16 -6.17 37.87
C GLY A 11 -25.22 -5.12 37.26
N VAL A 12 -24.47 -4.39 38.10
CA VAL A 12 -23.48 -3.40 37.64
C VAL A 12 -22.34 -4.06 36.88
N ALA A 13 -21.85 -5.23 37.34
CA ALA A 13 -20.79 -5.96 36.66
C ALA A 13 -21.21 -6.44 35.25
N VAL A 14 -22.45 -6.94 35.10
CA VAL A 14 -22.98 -7.36 33.79
C VAL A 14 -23.13 -6.18 32.83
N LEU A 15 -23.60 -5.03 33.33
CA LEU A 15 -23.70 -3.80 32.53
C LEU A 15 -22.33 -3.29 32.09
N ALA A 16 -21.32 -3.34 32.97
CA ALA A 16 -19.96 -2.93 32.63
C ALA A 16 -19.34 -3.81 31.55
N ILE A 17 -19.54 -5.13 31.61
CA ILE A 17 -19.06 -6.09 30.59
C ILE A 17 -19.77 -5.85 29.25
N GLY A 18 -21.10 -5.66 29.28
CA GLY A 18 -21.89 -5.37 28.08
C GLY A 18 -21.44 -4.06 27.42
N PHE A 19 -21.17 -3.03 28.22
CA PHE A 19 -20.68 -1.75 27.73
C PHE A 19 -19.27 -1.85 27.15
N ALA A 20 -18.36 -2.59 27.79
CA ALA A 20 -17.01 -2.81 27.28
C ALA A 20 -17.01 -3.58 25.96
N ALA A 21 -17.83 -4.63 25.84
CA ALA A 21 -17.97 -5.41 24.60
C ALA A 21 -18.57 -4.57 23.47
N ALA A 22 -19.62 -3.79 23.74
CA ALA A 22 -20.20 -2.88 22.76
C ALA A 22 -19.20 -1.80 22.34
N PHE A 23 -18.48 -1.20 23.29
CA PHE A 23 -17.46 -0.20 23.01
C PHE A 23 -16.33 -0.78 22.14
N PHE A 24 -15.86 -2.00 22.42
CA PHE A 24 -14.83 -2.66 21.61
C PHE A 24 -15.30 -2.96 20.19
N LEU A 25 -16.57 -3.37 20.01
CA LEU A 25 -17.17 -3.63 18.70
C LEU A 25 -17.40 -2.33 17.89
N PHE A 26 -17.76 -1.23 18.54
CA PHE A 26 -18.03 0.06 17.89
C PHE A 26 -16.76 0.92 17.69
N SER A 27 -15.75 0.80 18.54
CA SER A 27 -14.48 1.56 18.43
C SER A 27 -13.53 1.01 17.36
N GLY A 28 -13.74 -0.23 16.89
CA GLY A 28 -12.89 -0.90 15.89
C GLY A 28 -13.05 -0.41 14.44
N LYS A 29 -13.96 0.53 14.16
CA LYS A 29 -14.16 1.10 12.81
C LYS A 29 -13.76 2.57 12.78
N ALA A 30 -12.46 2.83 12.90
CA ALA A 30 -11.91 4.06 12.37
C ALA A 30 -12.03 4.00 10.84
N GLU A 31 -13.02 4.67 10.27
CA GLU A 31 -13.06 4.91 8.83
C GLU A 31 -11.78 5.65 8.44
N ALA A 32 -10.87 4.95 7.76
CA ALA A 32 -9.66 5.55 7.23
C ALA A 32 -10.07 6.72 6.32
N LYS A 33 -9.81 7.96 6.76
CA LYS A 33 -10.02 9.15 5.92
C LYS A 33 -9.29 8.92 4.60
N LYS A 34 -10.03 8.83 3.50
CA LYS A 34 -9.44 8.72 2.16
C LYS A 34 -8.59 9.94 1.90
N VAL A 35 -7.27 9.79 2.03
CA VAL A 35 -6.31 10.83 1.67
C VAL A 35 -6.45 11.08 0.17
N LYS A 36 -6.63 12.34 -0.22
CA LYS A 36 -6.70 12.70 -1.64
C LYS A 36 -5.35 12.41 -2.27
N THR A 37 -5.34 11.58 -3.33
CA THR A 37 -4.15 11.26 -4.10
C THR A 37 -4.21 11.88 -5.49
N TYR A 38 -3.03 12.15 -6.06
CA TYR A 38 -2.77 12.59 -7.41
C TYR A 38 -2.00 11.50 -8.13
N ASN A 39 -2.50 11.08 -9.29
CA ASN A 39 -1.93 9.99 -10.07
C ASN A 39 -1.05 10.57 -11.18
N TYR A 40 0.15 10.04 -11.30
CA TYR A 40 1.08 10.34 -12.38
C TYR A 40 1.36 9.07 -13.17
N ASP A 41 1.06 9.09 -14.47
CA ASP A 41 1.30 7.97 -15.36
C ASP A 41 2.78 7.92 -15.76
N MET A 42 3.47 6.87 -15.31
CA MET A 42 4.87 6.65 -15.69
C MET A 42 4.97 6.03 -17.09
N GLY A 43 3.84 5.60 -17.67
CA GLY A 43 3.77 4.94 -18.97
C GLY A 43 4.17 3.47 -18.94
N VAL A 44 4.42 2.94 -20.13
CA VAL A 44 4.71 1.51 -20.34
C VAL A 44 6.15 1.19 -19.99
N PHE A 45 6.34 0.06 -19.33
CA PHE A 45 7.61 -0.60 -19.04
C PHE A 45 7.63 -1.94 -19.75
N SER A 46 8.78 -2.31 -20.31
CA SER A 46 9.01 -3.64 -20.87
C SER A 46 10.45 -4.04 -20.65
N THR A 47 10.66 -5.25 -20.12
CA THR A 47 11.99 -5.78 -19.82
C THR A 47 11.95 -7.30 -19.65
N ASN A 48 13.10 -7.95 -19.81
CA ASN A 48 13.29 -9.32 -19.34
C ASN A 48 13.40 -9.35 -17.80
N ILE A 49 12.98 -10.46 -17.19
CA ILE A 49 12.98 -10.64 -15.73
C ILE A 49 13.53 -12.03 -15.34
N GLY A 50 14.00 -12.18 -14.10
CA GLY A 50 14.37 -13.48 -13.53
C GLY A 50 15.57 -14.17 -14.20
N GLY A 51 16.41 -13.41 -14.92
CA GLY A 51 17.66 -13.89 -15.53
C GLY A 51 17.51 -14.87 -16.70
N THR A 52 16.29 -15.15 -17.19
CA THR A 52 16.03 -16.08 -18.31
C THR A 52 14.85 -15.60 -19.18
N LYS A 53 14.27 -16.49 -20.01
CA LYS A 53 13.32 -16.27 -21.13
C LYS A 53 12.00 -15.55 -20.80
N ASN A 54 11.84 -15.05 -19.58
CA ASN A 54 10.62 -14.40 -19.15
C ASN A 54 10.68 -12.90 -19.40
N PHE A 55 9.55 -12.30 -19.76
CA PHE A 55 9.43 -10.86 -19.92
C PHE A 55 8.26 -10.29 -19.13
N PHE A 56 8.45 -9.05 -18.71
CA PHE A 56 7.42 -8.19 -18.15
C PHE A 56 7.07 -7.12 -19.19
N LYS A 57 5.78 -6.85 -19.36
CA LYS A 57 5.28 -5.65 -20.03
C LYS A 57 4.09 -5.11 -19.27
N GLY A 58 4.09 -3.84 -18.90
CA GLY A 58 2.98 -3.25 -18.16
C GLY A 58 3.02 -1.74 -18.03
N ASN A 59 1.89 -1.14 -17.66
CA ASN A 59 1.74 0.29 -17.41
C ASN A 59 1.71 0.59 -15.90
N ILE A 60 2.54 1.53 -15.46
CA ILE A 60 2.73 1.84 -14.05
C ILE A 60 2.30 3.28 -13.77
N ILE A 61 1.54 3.49 -12.69
CA ILE A 61 1.13 4.79 -12.19
C ILE A 61 1.65 4.98 -10.77
N ILE A 62 2.20 6.14 -10.47
CA ILE A 62 2.58 6.55 -9.12
C ILE A 62 1.47 7.43 -8.54
N ALA A 63 0.99 7.08 -7.34
CA ALA A 63 0.03 7.88 -6.59
C ALA A 63 0.72 8.63 -5.47
N SER A 64 0.53 9.95 -5.42
CA SER A 64 1.10 10.82 -4.39
C SER A 64 0.03 11.60 -3.65
N THR A 65 0.27 11.88 -2.37
CA THR A 65 -0.58 12.78 -1.56
C THR A 65 -0.32 14.27 -1.84
N ASP A 66 0.77 14.60 -2.54
CA ASP A 66 1.14 15.97 -2.90
C ASP A 66 1.00 16.22 -4.40
N LYS A 67 0.23 17.26 -4.77
CA LYS A 67 0.07 17.67 -6.15
C LYS A 67 1.40 18.12 -6.78
N LYS A 68 2.33 18.67 -5.99
CA LYS A 68 3.63 19.14 -6.49
C LYS A 68 4.56 17.99 -6.90
N ALA A 69 4.26 16.76 -6.49
CA ALA A 69 5.03 15.58 -6.85
C ALA A 69 5.08 15.34 -8.36
N GLU A 70 4.02 15.71 -9.10
CA GLU A 70 3.97 15.61 -10.57
C GLU A 70 5.13 16.34 -11.26
N LYS A 71 5.53 17.50 -10.74
CA LYS A 71 6.68 18.25 -11.26
C LYS A 71 7.97 17.45 -11.07
N VAL A 72 8.17 16.86 -9.89
CA VAL A 72 9.35 16.03 -9.60
C VAL A 72 9.37 14.78 -10.48
N PHE A 73 8.23 14.11 -10.65
CA PHE A 73 8.13 12.92 -11.50
C PHE A 73 8.38 13.23 -12.98
N THR A 74 8.01 14.43 -13.42
CA THR A 74 8.29 14.91 -14.78
C THR A 74 9.77 15.25 -14.96
N GLU A 75 10.35 16.03 -14.04
CA GLU A 75 11.76 16.45 -14.12
C GLU A 75 12.74 15.28 -13.96
N LYS A 76 12.41 14.31 -13.11
CA LYS A 76 13.25 13.13 -12.80
C LYS A 76 12.72 11.84 -13.42
N ASN A 77 11.94 11.96 -14.50
CA ASN A 77 11.24 10.82 -15.10
C ASN A 77 12.19 9.66 -15.45
N ALA A 78 13.31 9.97 -16.12
CA ALA A 78 14.30 8.97 -16.51
C ALA A 78 14.92 8.25 -15.30
N GLU A 79 15.33 9.00 -14.26
CA GLU A 79 15.88 8.43 -13.02
C GLU A 79 14.88 7.51 -12.32
N ILE A 80 13.61 7.92 -12.24
CA ILE A 80 12.56 7.12 -11.61
C ILE A 80 12.26 5.86 -12.42
N ARG A 81 12.19 5.96 -13.75
CA ARG A 81 11.99 4.80 -14.63
C ARG A 81 13.14 3.80 -14.50
N ASP A 82 14.37 4.27 -14.41
CA ASP A 82 15.55 3.43 -14.17
C ASP A 82 15.46 2.68 -12.83
N ILE A 83 15.08 3.37 -11.75
CA ILE A 83 14.87 2.76 -10.43
C ILE A 83 13.79 1.65 -10.48
N ILE A 84 12.68 1.91 -11.18
CA ILE A 84 11.61 0.92 -11.33
C ILE A 84 12.10 -0.30 -12.10
N LEU A 85 12.84 -0.09 -13.20
CA LEU A 85 13.40 -1.17 -14.01
C LEU A 85 14.42 -2.00 -13.25
N GLU A 86 15.33 -1.38 -12.48
CA GLU A 86 16.31 -2.08 -11.63
C GLU A 86 15.63 -3.11 -10.74
N ILE A 87 14.48 -2.76 -10.18
CA ILE A 87 13.70 -3.64 -9.30
C ILE A 87 12.99 -4.72 -10.12
N ILE A 88 12.27 -4.35 -11.19
CA ILE A 88 11.50 -5.29 -12.02
C ILE A 88 12.40 -6.39 -12.61
N ILE A 89 13.58 -6.05 -13.12
CA ILE A 89 14.52 -6.99 -13.76
C ILE A 89 14.94 -8.12 -12.81
N GLN A 90 15.02 -7.83 -11.51
CA GLN A 90 15.47 -8.79 -10.50
C GLN A 90 14.36 -9.73 -10.02
N GLN A 91 13.10 -9.47 -10.38
CA GLN A 91 11.97 -10.25 -9.87
C GLN A 91 11.85 -11.59 -10.57
N LYS A 92 11.34 -12.57 -9.83
CA LYS A 92 10.93 -13.85 -10.39
C LYS A 92 9.50 -13.74 -10.94
N PRO A 93 9.16 -14.48 -12.01
CA PRO A 93 7.79 -14.46 -12.56
C PRO A 93 6.72 -14.78 -11.53
N GLU A 94 6.98 -15.73 -10.61
CA GLU A 94 6.02 -16.18 -9.61
C GLU A 94 5.64 -15.07 -8.62
N ASP A 95 6.60 -14.21 -8.27
CA ASP A 95 6.39 -13.07 -7.38
C ASP A 95 5.57 -11.98 -8.05
N MET A 96 5.66 -11.85 -9.37
CA MET A 96 4.90 -10.86 -10.15
C MET A 96 3.44 -11.26 -10.40
N VAL A 97 3.10 -12.55 -10.31
CA VAL A 97 1.72 -13.04 -10.49
C VAL A 97 1.02 -13.34 -9.15
N ASN A 98 1.76 -13.35 -8.04
CA ASN A 98 1.22 -13.54 -6.70
C ASN A 98 0.92 -12.18 -6.01
N PRO A 99 -0.25 -12.01 -5.36
CA PRO A 99 -0.59 -10.77 -4.65
C PRO A 99 0.43 -10.33 -3.59
N GLY A 100 1.02 -11.27 -2.84
CA GLY A 100 2.02 -11.00 -1.82
C GLY A 100 3.32 -10.46 -2.42
N GLY A 101 3.83 -11.13 -3.46
CA GLY A 101 5.02 -10.70 -4.18
C GLY A 101 4.84 -9.33 -4.83
N MET A 102 3.71 -9.11 -5.50
CA MET A 102 3.37 -7.82 -6.10
C MET A 102 3.30 -6.69 -5.07
N ASN A 103 2.77 -6.95 -3.87
CA ASN A 103 2.76 -5.96 -2.79
C ASN A 103 4.17 -5.64 -2.27
N SER A 104 5.06 -6.63 -2.17
CA SER A 104 6.46 -6.41 -1.82
C SER A 104 7.19 -5.59 -2.88
N ILE A 105 7.02 -5.93 -4.16
CA ILE A 105 7.60 -5.18 -5.30
C ILE A 105 7.18 -3.71 -5.26
N LYS A 106 5.88 -3.43 -5.06
CA LYS A 106 5.39 -2.04 -4.92
C LYS A 106 6.08 -1.29 -3.79
N LYS A 107 6.21 -1.92 -2.61
CA LYS A 107 6.87 -1.31 -1.45
C LYS A 107 8.33 -1.03 -1.72
N ASP A 108 9.04 -1.96 -2.35
CA ASP A 108 10.45 -1.80 -2.69
C ASP A 108 10.66 -0.64 -3.66
N ILE A 109 9.81 -0.53 -4.69
CA ILE A 109 9.85 0.60 -5.62
C ILE A 109 9.61 1.92 -4.89
N ILE A 110 8.56 2.00 -4.06
CA ILE A 110 8.25 3.22 -3.30
C ILE A 110 9.44 3.61 -2.42
N ASN A 111 9.98 2.68 -1.65
CA ASN A 111 11.10 2.94 -0.74
C ASN A 111 12.35 3.39 -1.51
N LYS A 112 12.68 2.73 -2.63
CA LYS A 112 13.84 3.08 -3.44
C LYS A 112 13.72 4.46 -4.07
N ILE A 113 12.54 4.82 -4.58
CA ILE A 113 12.27 6.16 -5.11
C ILE A 113 12.36 7.20 -3.98
N LYS A 114 11.72 6.97 -2.83
CA LYS A 114 11.80 7.87 -1.67
C LYS A 114 13.24 8.16 -1.28
N THR A 115 14.06 7.12 -1.14
CA THR A 115 15.46 7.25 -0.74
C THR A 115 16.35 7.91 -1.80
N ARG A 116 16.23 7.55 -3.09
CA ARG A 116 17.13 8.07 -4.13
C ARG A 116 16.71 9.43 -4.69
N ILE A 117 15.41 9.72 -4.73
CA ILE A 117 14.86 10.96 -5.29
C ILE A 117 14.54 12.00 -4.20
N GLY A 118 14.34 11.57 -2.95
CA GLY A 118 14.01 12.46 -1.83
C GLY A 118 12.56 12.92 -1.84
N ILE A 119 11.61 12.05 -2.22
CA ILE A 119 10.18 12.38 -2.32
C ILE A 119 9.28 11.48 -1.46
N ASP A 120 8.97 11.91 -0.25
CA ASP A 120 8.25 11.09 0.73
C ASP A 120 6.73 11.00 0.49
N SER A 121 6.18 11.84 -0.38
CA SER A 121 4.74 11.95 -0.64
C SER A 121 4.15 10.82 -1.49
N ILE A 122 4.94 9.81 -1.90
CA ILE A 122 4.44 8.64 -2.61
C ILE A 122 3.62 7.77 -1.65
N GLU A 123 2.34 7.58 -1.99
CA GLU A 123 1.39 6.76 -1.23
C GLU A 123 1.32 5.33 -1.78
N ASN A 124 1.29 5.19 -3.11
CA ASN A 124 1.10 3.89 -3.74
C ASN A 124 1.66 3.84 -5.16
N ILE A 125 1.81 2.62 -5.67
CA ILE A 125 2.12 2.32 -7.06
C ILE A 125 1.08 1.35 -7.61
N TYR A 126 0.51 1.70 -8.75
CA TYR A 126 -0.46 0.89 -9.45
C TYR A 126 0.14 0.29 -10.71
N PHE A 127 0.01 -1.02 -10.85
CA PHE A 127 0.19 -1.74 -12.11
C PHE A 127 -1.20 -1.82 -12.72
N THR A 128 -1.46 -0.99 -13.74
CA THR A 128 -2.81 -0.79 -14.31
C THR A 128 -3.13 -1.78 -15.42
N ASP A 129 -2.10 -2.24 -16.10
CA ASP A 129 -2.13 -3.34 -17.04
C ASP A 129 -0.75 -3.99 -16.99
N TYR A 130 -0.67 -5.31 -16.96
CA TYR A 130 0.61 -5.99 -17.12
C TYR A 130 0.43 -7.45 -17.52
N ILE A 131 1.47 -7.96 -18.19
CA ILE A 131 1.64 -9.36 -18.52
C ILE A 131 3.03 -9.82 -18.11
N VAL A 132 3.08 -11.05 -17.64
CA VAL A 132 4.31 -11.81 -17.38
C VAL A 132 4.21 -13.11 -18.18
N GLN A 133 5.25 -13.41 -18.95
CA GLN A 133 5.37 -14.61 -19.79
C GLN A 133 6.78 -15.15 -19.73
#